data_AF-A0A0N0P800-F1
#
_entry.id   AF-A0A0N0P800-F1
#
_cell.length_a   1.000
_cell.length_b   1.000
_cell.length_c   1.000
_cell.angle_alpha   90.00
_cell.angle_beta   90.00
_cell.angle_gamma   90.00
#
_symmetry.space_group_name_H-M   'P 1'
#
loop_
_entity.id
_entity.type
_entity.pdbx_description
1 polymer ?
#
loop_
_entity_poly.entity_id
_entity_poly.type
_entity_poly.pdbx_seq_one_letter_code
_entity_poly.pdbx_strand_id
1 'polypeptide(L)'
;MTQTVEDRSLEFIIRRSADAALPPLKSLREQPFKQHHWRDAFDSEQATLREEVWALKTRLDSIPPAIYTATRNKLFPLAVSGEQRHFSNRAGHKLLESMESTGVWMDLDKRLRGKSKKRPRELVFADVCGGPGAFSQSLFQAGRHKGWKRIHGYGMTLGGVSGLDWYNHLLKSPRFTCTYGLDGTGDVFKLSNIECFASLTEKAPLLLVVADGGFNVDFAVANYQETISSRILYGQWLAALKLLRKGGCFVLKLFDTFSPLSRAILYLSCFLYGRVHVAKPRHSRVVNSERYLVCVDYHGYPDEDWSSYLDEYYEKGFVDNEHVPEFIPAEWCLQDAVFSADVREMNTVVAENQKAALQMIIDAAPAMEAEMAAKSEESDKVAKKDAEETASSASAEDEGGGNE
;
A
#
# COMPACT_ATOMS: atom_id res chain seq x y z
N MET A 1 30.02 -11.91 -8.59
CA MET A 1 29.00 -11.67 -9.63
C MET A 1 28.11 -10.55 -9.12
N THR A 2 27.97 -9.46 -9.85
CA THR A 2 27.09 -8.35 -9.45
C THR A 2 25.65 -8.85 -9.49
N GLN A 3 25.01 -8.98 -8.32
CA GLN A 3 23.63 -9.47 -8.22
C GLN A 3 22.70 -8.38 -8.76
N THR A 4 22.10 -8.63 -9.93
CA THR A 4 21.15 -7.71 -10.57
C THR A 4 19.73 -8.08 -10.18
N VAL A 5 18.92 -7.11 -9.78
CA VAL A 5 17.48 -7.31 -9.50
C VAL A 5 16.66 -6.86 -10.69
N GLU A 6 15.81 -7.74 -11.21
CA GLU A 6 14.88 -7.41 -12.29
C GLU A 6 13.69 -6.59 -11.78
N ASP A 7 13.29 -5.57 -12.53
CA ASP A 7 12.12 -4.74 -12.26
C ASP A 7 10.84 -5.45 -12.73
N ARG A 8 10.38 -6.43 -11.94
CA ARG A 8 9.21 -7.28 -12.24
C ARG A 8 8.25 -7.37 -11.05
N SER A 9 6.98 -7.64 -11.35
CA SER A 9 5.99 -7.94 -10.31
C SER A 9 6.25 -9.31 -9.71
N LEU A 10 6.15 -9.41 -8.39
CA LEU A 10 6.20 -10.68 -7.66
C LEU A 10 4.80 -10.99 -7.13
N GLU A 11 4.47 -12.28 -7.10
CA GLU A 11 3.23 -12.78 -6.53
C GLU A 11 3.52 -14.03 -5.71
N PHE A 12 2.91 -14.09 -4.54
CA PHE A 12 2.99 -15.22 -3.62
C PHE A 12 1.57 -15.65 -3.27
N ILE A 13 1.27 -16.93 -3.40
CA ILE A 13 0.03 -17.51 -2.89
C ILE A 13 0.28 -17.86 -1.42
N ILE A 14 -0.58 -17.38 -0.53
CA ILE A 14 -0.51 -17.69 0.90
C ILE A 14 -1.62 -18.68 1.20
N ARG A 15 -1.25 -19.87 1.66
CA ARG A 15 -2.18 -20.94 1.97
C ARG A 15 -2.10 -21.31 3.44
N ARG A 16 -3.15 -21.95 3.92
CA ARG A 16 -3.14 -22.70 5.18
C ARG A 16 -3.20 -24.19 4.89
N SER A 17 -2.86 -25.01 5.87
CA SER A 17 -3.09 -26.45 5.81
C SER A 17 -4.58 -26.74 5.61
N ALA A 18 -4.90 -27.71 4.74
CA ALA A 18 -6.29 -27.99 4.35
C ALA A 18 -7.14 -28.44 5.55
N ASP A 19 -6.52 -29.13 6.49
CA ASP A 19 -7.05 -29.63 7.76
C ASP A 19 -6.85 -28.67 8.93
N ALA A 20 -6.31 -27.46 8.71
CA ALA A 20 -6.17 -26.46 9.76
C ALA A 20 -7.52 -26.15 10.40
N ALA A 21 -7.60 -26.36 11.72
CA ALA A 21 -8.78 -26.04 12.51
C ALA A 21 -9.03 -24.53 12.49
N LEU A 22 -10.31 -24.16 12.61
CA LEU A 22 -10.68 -22.75 12.74
C LEU A 22 -10.09 -22.18 14.05
N PRO A 23 -9.35 -21.06 14.00
CA PRO A 23 -8.90 -20.36 15.21
C PRO A 23 -10.06 -20.10 16.19
N PRO A 24 -9.97 -20.54 17.45
CA PRO A 24 -11.05 -20.41 18.43
C PRO A 24 -11.08 -19.00 19.03
N LEU A 25 -11.33 -17.97 18.21
CA LEU A 25 -11.24 -16.56 18.61
C LEU A 25 -12.09 -16.20 19.83
N LYS A 26 -13.20 -16.92 20.06
CA LYS A 26 -14.01 -16.80 21.28
C LYS A 26 -13.16 -16.92 22.56
N SER A 27 -12.19 -17.83 22.60
CA SER A 27 -11.40 -18.05 23.80
C SER A 27 -10.53 -16.86 24.18
N LEU A 28 -10.28 -15.94 23.25
CA LEU A 28 -9.46 -14.75 23.45
C LEU A 28 -10.29 -13.53 23.90
N ARG A 29 -11.63 -13.61 23.83
CA ARG A 29 -12.53 -12.51 24.24
C ARG A 29 -12.47 -12.28 25.74
N GLU A 30 -12.75 -11.05 26.16
CA GLU A 30 -12.79 -10.62 27.57
C GLU A 30 -11.47 -10.77 28.35
N GLN A 31 -10.39 -11.21 27.69
CA GLN A 31 -9.05 -11.21 28.24
C GLN A 31 -8.36 -9.87 27.96
N PRO A 32 -7.51 -9.36 28.87
CA PRO A 32 -6.70 -8.19 28.57
C PRO A 32 -5.74 -8.48 27.42
N PHE A 33 -5.66 -7.58 26.45
CA PHE A 33 -4.69 -7.69 25.37
C PHE A 33 -3.29 -7.39 25.89
N LYS A 34 -2.36 -8.33 25.65
CA LYS A 34 -0.95 -8.12 25.91
C LYS A 34 -0.43 -7.01 24.98
N GLN A 35 0.12 -5.95 25.57
CA GLN A 35 0.60 -4.78 24.85
C GLN A 35 2.11 -4.87 24.61
N HIS A 36 2.53 -4.48 23.41
CA HIS A 36 3.93 -4.35 23.04
C HIS A 36 4.18 -2.96 22.50
N HIS A 37 5.16 -2.23 23.03
CA HIS A 37 5.59 -0.99 22.37
C HIS A 37 5.99 -1.32 20.92
N TRP A 38 5.69 -0.46 19.94
CA TRP A 38 5.91 -0.77 18.51
C TRP A 38 7.37 -1.14 18.16
N ARG A 39 8.35 -0.70 18.97
CA ARG A 39 9.76 -1.11 18.84
C ARG A 39 9.98 -2.60 19.14
N ASP A 40 9.17 -3.15 20.03
CA ASP A 40 9.30 -4.50 20.57
C ASP A 40 8.19 -5.44 20.05
N ALA A 41 7.36 -4.95 19.12
CA ALA A 41 6.23 -5.68 18.52
C ALA A 41 6.66 -6.64 17.38
N PHE A 42 7.86 -7.22 17.51
CA PHE A 42 8.42 -8.23 16.61
C PHE A 42 8.79 -9.48 17.42
N ASP A 43 8.67 -10.66 16.81
CA ASP A 43 9.18 -11.90 17.38
C ASP A 43 10.49 -12.33 16.70
N SER A 44 10.95 -13.54 17.03
CA SER A 44 12.18 -14.14 16.51
C SER A 44 12.02 -14.75 15.10
N GLU A 45 10.81 -14.85 14.56
CA GLU A 45 10.57 -15.46 13.25
C GLU A 45 11.20 -14.60 12.14
N GLN A 46 12.18 -15.18 11.42
CA GLN A 46 13.01 -14.51 10.41
C GLN A 46 13.71 -13.23 10.91
N ALA A 47 14.03 -13.13 12.20
CA ALA A 47 14.69 -11.95 12.78
C ALA A 47 16.00 -11.57 12.09
N THR A 48 16.86 -12.56 11.80
CA THR A 48 18.13 -12.33 11.09
C THR A 48 17.92 -11.67 9.73
N LEU A 49 16.97 -12.17 8.93
CA LEU A 49 16.65 -11.61 7.61
C LEU A 49 16.14 -10.17 7.72
N ARG A 50 15.27 -9.90 8.70
CA ARG A 50 14.75 -8.55 8.99
C ARG A 50 15.89 -7.58 9.34
N GLU A 51 16.78 -7.99 10.23
CA GLU A 51 17.91 -7.18 10.71
C GLU A 51 18.91 -6.89 9.58
N GLU A 52 19.17 -7.84 8.69
CA GLU A 52 20.02 -7.63 7.51
C GLU A 52 19.44 -6.57 6.55
N VAL A 53 18.12 -6.60 6.29
CA VAL A 53 17.44 -5.56 5.50
C VAL A 53 17.56 -4.21 6.19
N TRP A 54 17.32 -4.15 7.50
CA TRP A 54 17.41 -2.91 8.29
C TRP A 54 18.82 -2.33 8.29
N ALA A 55 19.85 -3.17 8.40
CA ALA A 55 21.24 -2.73 8.35
C ALA A 55 21.58 -2.04 7.01
N LEU A 56 21.08 -2.56 5.89
CA LEU A 56 21.24 -1.92 4.58
C LEU A 56 20.44 -0.62 4.46
N LYS A 57 19.21 -0.57 4.99
CA LYS A 57 18.41 0.66 5.02
C LYS A 57 19.14 1.75 5.80
N THR A 58 19.66 1.44 6.99
CA THR A 58 20.42 2.39 7.83
C THR A 58 21.72 2.87 7.16
N ARG A 59 22.35 2.06 6.32
CA ARG A 59 23.52 2.53 5.54
C ARG A 59 23.16 3.63 4.55
N LEU A 60 21.92 3.66 4.04
CA LEU A 60 21.47 4.73 3.15
C LEU A 60 21.39 6.09 3.85
N ASP A 61 21.29 6.14 5.18
CA ASP A 61 21.23 7.37 5.97
C ASP A 61 22.46 8.27 5.74
N SER A 62 23.58 7.66 5.34
CA SER A 62 24.82 8.37 4.99
C SER A 62 24.81 9.02 3.60
N ILE A 63 23.85 8.67 2.74
CA ILE A 63 23.76 9.15 1.36
C ILE A 63 22.82 10.36 1.30
N PRO A 64 23.24 11.52 0.75
CA PRO A 64 22.37 12.68 0.65
C PRO A 64 21.06 12.36 -0.11
N PRO A 65 19.89 12.85 0.33
CA PRO A 65 18.59 12.49 -0.26
C PRO A 65 18.47 12.72 -1.78
N ALA A 66 19.13 13.77 -2.30
CA ALA A 66 19.16 14.07 -3.72
C ALA A 66 19.95 13.02 -4.51
N ILE A 67 21.13 12.62 -4.01
CA ILE A 67 21.97 11.56 -4.59
C ILE A 67 21.24 10.22 -4.53
N TYR A 68 20.64 9.88 -3.39
CA TYR A 68 19.83 8.67 -3.25
C TYR A 68 18.70 8.63 -4.28
N THR A 69 17.95 9.73 -4.41
CA THR A 69 16.82 9.82 -5.34
C THR A 69 17.26 9.69 -6.79
N ALA A 70 18.33 10.38 -7.19
CA ALA A 70 18.88 10.30 -8.54
C ALA A 70 19.40 8.89 -8.86
N THR A 71 20.18 8.30 -7.95
CA THR A 71 20.73 6.94 -8.08
C THR A 71 19.62 5.91 -8.22
N ARG A 72 18.65 5.93 -7.31
CA ARG A 72 17.48 5.03 -7.35
C ARG A 72 16.71 5.17 -8.65
N ASN A 73 16.44 6.39 -9.11
CA ASN A 73 15.67 6.63 -10.32
C ASN A 73 16.43 6.17 -11.59
N LYS A 74 17.76 6.30 -11.60
CA LYS A 74 18.62 5.80 -12.69
C LYS A 74 18.64 4.27 -12.75
N LEU A 75 18.70 3.61 -11.59
CA LEU A 75 18.70 2.15 -11.49
C LEU A 75 17.32 1.51 -11.71
N PHE A 76 16.24 2.18 -11.25
CA PHE A 76 14.88 1.65 -11.25
C PHE A 76 13.87 2.64 -11.90
N PRO A 77 13.92 2.80 -13.23
CA PRO A 77 13.19 3.87 -13.93
C PRO A 77 11.66 3.67 -13.99
N LEU A 78 11.15 2.44 -13.89
CA LEU A 78 9.69 2.21 -13.83
C LEU A 78 9.08 2.68 -12.49
N ALA A 79 9.93 2.82 -11.46
CA ALA A 79 9.56 3.20 -10.12
C ALA A 79 9.84 4.69 -9.77
N VAL A 80 9.94 5.57 -10.78
CA VAL A 80 10.09 7.03 -10.63
C VAL A 80 8.77 7.70 -10.23
N SER A 81 8.79 8.62 -9.25
CA SER A 81 7.60 9.40 -8.85
C SER A 81 7.19 10.42 -9.91
N GLY A 82 5.89 10.63 -10.12
CA GLY A 82 5.34 11.70 -10.98
C GLY A 82 3.99 11.33 -11.59
N GLU A 83 3.37 12.28 -12.29
CA GLU A 83 2.28 11.99 -13.22
C GLU A 83 2.81 11.04 -14.31
N GLN A 84 2.15 9.91 -14.48
CA GLN A 84 2.38 9.04 -15.62
C GLN A 84 1.20 9.19 -16.56
N ARG A 85 1.38 8.92 -17.87
CA ARG A 85 0.49 9.24 -19.00
C ARG A 85 -1.03 9.08 -18.78
N HIS A 86 -1.48 8.33 -17.78
CA HIS A 86 -2.90 8.05 -17.50
C HIS A 86 -3.38 8.39 -16.08
N PHE A 87 -2.51 8.68 -15.10
CA PHE A 87 -2.92 8.90 -13.71
C PHE A 87 -2.16 10.05 -13.04
N SER A 88 -2.85 10.75 -12.13
CA SER A 88 -2.28 11.82 -11.31
C SER A 88 -1.19 11.31 -10.34
N ASN A 89 -1.18 10.02 -10.01
CA ASN A 89 -0.07 9.36 -9.32
C ASN A 89 0.00 7.85 -9.67
N ARG A 90 1.06 7.17 -9.21
CA ARG A 90 1.32 5.75 -9.53
C ARG A 90 0.53 4.73 -8.70
N ALA A 91 -0.17 5.15 -7.66
CA ALA A 91 -0.92 4.23 -6.81
C ALA A 91 -1.90 3.40 -7.67
N GLY A 92 -2.56 4.07 -8.63
CA GLY A 92 -3.39 3.43 -9.63
C GLY A 92 -2.73 2.26 -10.36
N HIS A 93 -1.52 2.45 -10.88
CA HIS A 93 -0.77 1.38 -11.56
C HIS A 93 -0.50 0.19 -10.64
N LYS A 94 -0.11 0.42 -9.38
CA LYS A 94 0.15 -0.64 -8.41
C LYS A 94 -1.11 -1.47 -8.14
N LEU A 95 -2.26 -0.81 -7.96
CA LEU A 95 -3.54 -1.49 -7.78
C LEU A 95 -3.87 -2.37 -8.99
N LEU A 96 -3.84 -1.80 -10.19
CA LEU A 96 -4.21 -2.52 -11.41
C LEU A 96 -3.30 -3.72 -11.67
N GLU A 97 -1.99 -3.60 -11.40
CA GLU A 97 -1.02 -4.69 -11.52
C GLU A 97 -1.27 -5.80 -10.50
N SER A 98 -1.49 -5.44 -9.24
CA SER A 98 -1.82 -6.42 -8.19
C SER A 98 -3.12 -7.17 -8.48
N MET A 99 -4.13 -6.49 -9.03
CA MET A 99 -5.40 -7.12 -9.44
C MET A 99 -5.25 -8.02 -10.67
N GLU A 100 -4.35 -7.68 -11.60
CA GLU A 100 -4.09 -8.47 -12.80
C GLU A 100 -3.35 -9.76 -12.48
N SER A 101 -2.26 -9.70 -11.72
CA SER A 101 -1.45 -10.90 -11.44
C SER A 101 -2.24 -11.97 -10.67
N THR A 102 -3.03 -11.53 -9.68
CA THR A 102 -3.77 -12.41 -8.76
C THR A 102 -5.14 -12.87 -9.28
N GLY A 103 -5.52 -12.45 -10.49
CA GLY A 103 -6.77 -12.85 -11.14
C GLY A 103 -8.04 -12.24 -10.54
N VAL A 104 -7.95 -11.09 -9.85
CA VAL A 104 -9.12 -10.34 -9.36
C VAL A 104 -10.05 -9.97 -10.51
N TRP A 105 -9.49 -9.49 -11.63
CA TRP A 105 -10.29 -9.12 -12.80
C TRP A 105 -11.09 -10.29 -13.36
N MET A 106 -10.49 -11.47 -13.42
CA MET A 106 -11.16 -12.69 -13.89
C MET A 106 -12.35 -13.05 -12.99
N ASP A 107 -12.18 -12.93 -11.67
CA ASP A 107 -13.24 -13.25 -10.71
C ASP A 107 -14.40 -12.25 -10.77
N LEU A 108 -14.07 -10.94 -10.80
CA LEU A 108 -15.07 -9.88 -10.97
C LEU A 108 -15.83 -10.03 -12.30
N ASP A 109 -15.13 -10.29 -13.41
CA ASP A 109 -15.76 -10.52 -14.72
C ASP A 109 -16.76 -11.69 -14.64
N LYS A 110 -16.35 -12.82 -14.05
CA LYS A 110 -17.22 -14.00 -13.88
C LYS A 110 -18.49 -13.64 -13.11
N ARG A 111 -18.39 -12.81 -12.07
CA ARG A 111 -19.53 -12.41 -11.23
C ARG A 111 -20.44 -11.37 -11.87
N LEU A 112 -19.86 -10.48 -12.67
CA LEU A 112 -20.58 -9.38 -13.32
C LEU A 112 -21.28 -9.80 -14.62
N ARG A 113 -20.79 -10.86 -15.29
CA ARG A 113 -21.34 -11.38 -16.56
C ARG A 113 -22.81 -11.82 -16.48
N GLY A 114 -23.34 -12.10 -15.28
CA GLY A 114 -24.75 -12.42 -15.05
C GLY A 114 -25.27 -13.64 -15.84
N LYS A 115 -26.52 -14.08 -15.58
CA LYS A 115 -27.16 -15.14 -16.39
C LYS A 115 -27.78 -14.61 -17.70
N SER A 116 -27.88 -13.29 -17.88
CA SER A 116 -28.52 -12.66 -19.03
C SER A 116 -27.72 -11.46 -19.54
N LYS A 117 -27.39 -11.47 -20.83
CA LYS A 117 -26.71 -10.37 -21.53
C LYS A 117 -27.51 -9.06 -21.55
N LYS A 118 -28.82 -9.08 -21.23
CA LYS A 118 -29.72 -7.91 -21.28
C LYS A 118 -29.69 -7.03 -20.01
N ARG A 119 -29.15 -7.52 -18.88
CA ARG A 119 -29.05 -6.77 -17.61
C ARG A 119 -27.68 -7.02 -16.97
N PRO A 120 -26.61 -6.35 -17.44
CA PRO A 120 -25.29 -6.49 -16.83
C PRO A 120 -25.35 -6.03 -15.37
N ARG A 121 -24.68 -6.77 -14.48
CA ARG A 121 -24.57 -6.39 -13.07
C ARG A 121 -23.65 -5.17 -12.94
N GLU A 122 -23.93 -4.37 -11.92
CA GLU A 122 -23.13 -3.22 -11.55
C GLU A 122 -21.94 -3.67 -10.71
N LEU A 123 -20.75 -3.15 -11.03
CA LEU A 123 -19.63 -3.23 -10.11
C LEU A 123 -19.80 -2.14 -9.05
N VAL A 124 -19.92 -2.56 -7.79
CA VAL A 124 -19.80 -1.65 -6.66
C VAL A 124 -18.50 -1.92 -5.93
N PHE A 125 -17.71 -0.87 -5.74
CA PHE A 125 -16.47 -0.93 -4.96
C PHE A 125 -16.47 0.08 -3.81
N ALA A 126 -15.61 -0.15 -2.81
CA ALA A 126 -15.26 0.84 -1.80
C ALA A 126 -13.75 1.09 -1.75
N ASP A 127 -13.38 2.34 -1.53
CA ASP A 127 -11.99 2.82 -1.42
C ASP A 127 -11.78 3.40 0.00
N VAL A 128 -11.14 2.62 0.87
CA VAL A 128 -10.94 2.93 2.29
C VAL A 128 -9.55 3.55 2.48
N CYS A 129 -9.47 4.66 3.19
CA CYS A 129 -8.26 5.51 3.24
C CYS A 129 -7.76 5.87 1.83
N GLY A 130 -8.69 6.04 0.88
CA GLY A 130 -8.38 6.10 -0.55
C GLY A 130 -7.96 7.47 -1.07
N GLY A 131 -7.97 8.50 -0.21
CA GLY A 131 -7.61 9.84 -0.61
C GLY A 131 -6.16 9.94 -1.12
N PRO A 132 -5.91 10.74 -2.18
CA PRO A 132 -6.85 11.65 -2.83
C PRO A 132 -7.75 10.99 -3.89
N GLY A 133 -7.65 9.68 -4.11
CA GLY A 133 -8.58 8.91 -4.95
C GLY A 133 -7.98 8.34 -6.24
N ALA A 134 -6.67 8.11 -6.26
CA ALA A 134 -6.00 7.49 -7.42
C ALA A 134 -6.48 6.06 -7.68
N PHE A 135 -6.78 5.28 -6.62
CA PHE A 135 -7.36 3.95 -6.75
C PHE A 135 -8.76 4.02 -7.39
N SER A 136 -9.65 4.83 -6.82
CA SER A 136 -10.97 5.12 -7.40
C SER A 136 -10.92 5.56 -8.87
N GLN A 137 -10.06 6.53 -9.21
CA GLN A 137 -9.86 6.99 -10.59
C GLN A 137 -9.46 5.84 -11.53
N SER A 138 -8.55 4.99 -11.08
CA SER A 138 -8.04 3.84 -11.84
C SER A 138 -9.09 2.78 -12.06
N LEU A 139 -9.91 2.49 -11.04
CA LEU A 139 -11.02 1.55 -11.15
C LEU A 139 -12.08 2.06 -12.13
N PHE A 140 -12.43 3.35 -12.10
CA PHE A 140 -13.35 3.94 -13.08
C PHE A 140 -12.81 3.85 -14.52
N GLN A 141 -11.51 4.10 -14.73
CA GLN A 141 -10.90 3.98 -16.06
C GLN A 141 -10.85 2.52 -16.53
N ALA A 142 -10.38 1.60 -15.69
CA ALA A 142 -10.28 0.18 -16.00
C ALA A 142 -11.67 -0.41 -16.31
N GLY A 143 -12.69 -0.06 -15.53
CA GLY A 143 -14.07 -0.48 -15.77
C GLY A 143 -14.60 -0.03 -17.13
N ARG A 144 -14.28 1.20 -17.57
CA ARG A 144 -14.62 1.68 -18.92
C ARG A 144 -13.94 0.84 -20.01
N HIS A 145 -12.64 0.57 -19.87
CA HIS A 145 -11.89 -0.24 -20.83
C HIS A 145 -12.38 -1.69 -20.92
N LYS A 146 -12.82 -2.27 -19.79
CA LYS A 146 -13.44 -3.61 -19.76
C LYS A 146 -14.90 -3.63 -20.25
N GLY A 147 -15.47 -2.48 -20.60
CA GLY A 147 -16.85 -2.37 -21.08
C GLY A 147 -17.91 -2.53 -19.99
N TRP A 148 -17.54 -2.39 -18.71
CA TRP A 148 -18.48 -2.41 -17.60
C TRP A 148 -19.29 -1.11 -17.61
N LYS A 149 -20.57 -1.23 -17.96
CA LYS A 149 -21.46 -0.06 -18.18
C LYS A 149 -21.92 0.60 -16.87
N ARG A 150 -21.89 -0.13 -15.76
CA ARG A 150 -22.37 0.32 -14.45
C ARG A 150 -21.27 0.06 -13.42
N ILE A 151 -20.66 1.14 -12.96
CA ILE A 151 -19.67 1.13 -11.89
C ILE A 151 -20.02 2.26 -10.93
N HIS A 152 -20.07 1.94 -9.63
CA HIS A 152 -20.29 2.90 -8.56
C HIS A 152 -19.22 2.70 -7.48
N GLY A 153 -18.62 3.78 -7.04
CA GLY A 153 -17.62 3.78 -5.97
C GLY A 153 -18.19 4.38 -4.70
N TYR A 154 -17.81 3.83 -3.56
CA TYR A 154 -17.94 4.49 -2.29
C TYR A 154 -16.54 4.78 -1.72
N GLY A 155 -16.39 5.80 -0.89
CA GLY A 155 -15.09 6.10 -0.31
C GLY A 155 -15.17 6.70 1.08
N MET A 156 -14.18 6.37 1.90
CA MET A 156 -13.91 7.02 3.18
C MET A 156 -12.42 7.31 3.30
N THR A 157 -12.07 8.54 3.68
CA THR A 157 -10.69 9.01 3.91
C THR A 157 -10.74 10.17 4.90
N LEU A 158 -9.60 10.61 5.43
CA LEU A 158 -9.56 11.80 6.30
C LEU A 158 -10.06 13.04 5.57
N GLY A 159 -11.10 13.69 6.10
CA GLY A 159 -11.72 14.87 5.52
C GLY A 159 -10.96 16.16 5.83
N GLY A 160 -10.85 17.05 4.84
CA GLY A 160 -10.22 18.37 5.00
C GLY A 160 -8.70 18.36 5.20
N VAL A 161 -8.04 17.19 5.09
CA VAL A 161 -6.59 17.07 5.22
C VAL A 161 -5.94 17.16 3.84
N SER A 162 -5.08 18.17 3.66
CA SER A 162 -4.39 18.40 2.37
C SER A 162 -3.63 17.15 1.90
N GLY A 163 -3.86 16.77 0.65
CA GLY A 163 -3.25 15.57 0.03
C GLY A 163 -3.91 14.24 0.42
N LEU A 164 -4.78 14.21 1.43
CA LEU A 164 -5.50 13.00 1.89
C LEU A 164 -7.01 13.07 1.66
N ASP A 165 -7.56 14.23 1.28
CA ASP A 165 -8.96 14.35 0.87
C ASP A 165 -9.15 14.10 -0.63
N TRP A 166 -10.37 13.75 -1.03
CA TRP A 166 -10.71 13.32 -2.38
C TRP A 166 -10.50 14.40 -3.44
N TYR A 167 -10.10 13.97 -4.63
CA TYR A 167 -10.10 14.82 -5.81
C TYR A 167 -11.50 15.41 -6.06
N ASN A 168 -11.54 16.71 -6.37
CA ASN A 168 -12.78 17.44 -6.64
C ASN A 168 -13.67 16.80 -7.71
N HIS A 169 -13.10 16.11 -8.71
CA HIS A 169 -13.86 15.45 -9.76
C HIS A 169 -14.57 14.17 -9.27
N LEU A 170 -14.03 13.49 -8.24
CA LEU A 170 -14.70 12.36 -7.59
C LEU A 170 -15.87 12.87 -6.74
N LEU A 171 -15.66 13.91 -5.95
CA LEU A 171 -16.71 14.53 -5.12
C LEU A 171 -17.91 15.05 -5.94
N LYS A 172 -17.67 15.52 -7.17
CA LYS A 172 -18.70 15.99 -8.09
C LYS A 172 -19.33 14.86 -8.93
N SER A 173 -18.82 13.64 -8.86
CA SER A 173 -19.29 12.52 -9.68
C SER A 173 -20.53 11.88 -9.08
N PRO A 174 -21.64 11.71 -9.83
CA PRO A 174 -22.80 10.97 -9.33
C PRO A 174 -22.54 9.46 -9.18
N ARG A 175 -21.39 8.98 -9.65
CA ARG A 175 -20.97 7.56 -9.54
C ARG A 175 -20.05 7.31 -8.34
N PHE A 176 -19.79 8.33 -7.52
CA PHE A 176 -18.94 8.21 -6.34
C PHE A 176 -19.66 8.79 -5.12
N THR A 177 -19.81 7.99 -4.07
CA THR A 177 -20.43 8.40 -2.82
C THR A 177 -19.38 8.44 -1.72
N CYS A 178 -18.99 9.63 -1.31
CA CYS A 178 -18.06 9.85 -0.20
C CYS A 178 -18.81 9.86 1.14
N THR A 179 -18.20 9.27 2.18
CA THR A 179 -18.57 9.44 3.58
C THR A 179 -17.33 9.78 4.40
N TYR A 180 -17.51 10.58 5.45
CA TYR A 180 -16.48 10.87 6.45
C TYR A 180 -16.82 10.23 7.81
N GLY A 181 -17.55 9.12 7.78
CA GLY A 181 -17.93 8.40 8.99
C GLY A 181 -19.00 9.11 9.82
N LEU A 182 -19.24 8.59 11.02
CA LEU A 182 -20.28 9.09 11.93
C LEU A 182 -19.94 10.47 12.49
N ASP A 183 -18.67 10.72 12.75
CA ASP A 183 -18.18 11.96 13.36
C ASP A 183 -17.69 13.02 12.34
N GLY A 184 -17.76 12.70 11.05
CA GLY A 184 -17.35 13.59 9.97
C GLY A 184 -15.85 13.73 9.75
N THR A 185 -15.01 12.95 10.45
CA THR A 185 -13.54 13.01 10.31
C THR A 185 -13.00 12.11 9.21
N GLY A 186 -13.69 10.99 8.94
CA GLY A 186 -13.22 9.91 8.08
C GLY A 186 -12.05 9.13 8.64
N ASP A 187 -11.79 9.27 9.96
CA ASP A 187 -10.74 8.55 10.66
C ASP A 187 -11.08 7.06 10.77
N VAL A 188 -10.27 6.22 10.11
CA VAL A 188 -10.43 4.76 10.14
C VAL A 188 -10.12 4.19 11.52
N PHE A 189 -9.44 4.92 12.40
CA PHE A 189 -9.11 4.50 13.78
C PHE A 189 -10.32 4.39 14.70
N LYS A 190 -11.48 4.84 14.24
CA LYS A 190 -12.75 4.80 14.97
C LYS A 190 -13.65 3.75 14.35
N LEU A 191 -13.96 2.70 15.12
CA LEU A 191 -14.87 1.63 14.68
C LEU A 191 -16.22 2.19 14.22
N SER A 192 -16.75 3.19 14.93
CA SER A 192 -18.01 3.87 14.59
C SER A 192 -18.01 4.49 13.18
N ASN A 193 -16.87 4.96 12.67
CA ASN A 193 -16.76 5.47 11.32
C ASN A 193 -16.83 4.35 10.28
N ILE A 194 -16.19 3.22 10.56
CA ILE A 194 -16.27 2.01 9.73
C ILE A 194 -17.71 1.48 9.71
N GLU A 195 -18.38 1.43 10.86
CA GLU A 195 -19.77 0.96 10.99
C GLU A 195 -20.77 1.89 10.28
N CYS A 196 -20.56 3.20 10.35
CA CYS A 196 -21.32 4.17 9.57
C CYS A 196 -21.18 3.88 8.07
N PHE A 197 -19.96 3.60 7.60
CA PHE A 197 -19.72 3.27 6.21
C PHE A 197 -20.37 1.93 5.80
N ALA A 198 -20.28 0.91 6.67
CA ALA A 198 -20.97 -0.36 6.46
C ALA A 198 -22.50 -0.18 6.37
N SER A 199 -23.08 0.67 7.23
CA SER A 199 -24.51 0.98 7.23
C SER A 199 -24.94 1.71 5.94
N LEU A 200 -24.14 2.66 5.46
CA LEU A 200 -24.38 3.37 4.20
C LEU A 200 -24.41 2.42 2.99
N THR A 201 -23.64 1.34 3.05
CA THR A 201 -23.47 0.38 1.96
C THR A 201 -24.25 -0.93 2.17
N GLU A 202 -25.11 -1.02 3.19
CA GLU A 202 -25.80 -2.25 3.60
C GLU A 202 -26.47 -2.97 2.41
N LYS A 203 -27.20 -2.21 1.58
CA LYS A 203 -27.94 -2.74 0.42
C LYS A 203 -27.13 -2.79 -0.87
N ALA A 204 -25.88 -2.33 -0.86
CA ALA A 204 -25.03 -2.29 -2.04
C ALA A 204 -24.36 -3.66 -2.29
N PRO A 205 -24.29 -4.13 -3.55
CA PRO A 205 -23.57 -5.37 -3.90
C PRO A 205 -22.06 -5.13 -3.99
N LEU A 206 -21.45 -4.77 -2.86
CA LEU A 206 -20.04 -4.37 -2.76
C LEU A 206 -19.12 -5.59 -2.94
N LEU A 207 -18.54 -5.71 -4.14
CA LEU A 207 -17.73 -6.87 -4.57
C LEU A 207 -16.23 -6.57 -4.62
N LEU A 208 -15.82 -5.32 -4.37
CA LEU A 208 -14.41 -4.94 -4.31
C LEU A 208 -14.20 -3.92 -3.20
N VAL A 209 -13.29 -4.20 -2.27
CA VAL A 209 -12.73 -3.18 -1.38
C VAL A 209 -11.27 -2.99 -1.75
N VAL A 210 -10.82 -1.75 -1.80
CA VAL A 210 -9.42 -1.39 -1.97
C VAL A 210 -9.02 -0.43 -0.85
N ALA A 211 -7.77 -0.52 -0.40
CA ALA A 211 -7.27 0.31 0.68
C ALA A 211 -5.76 0.58 0.53
N ASP A 212 -5.36 1.86 0.55
CA ASP A 212 -3.98 2.32 0.32
C ASP A 212 -3.45 3.22 1.45
N GLY A 213 -4.12 3.20 2.60
CA GLY A 213 -3.83 4.04 3.76
C GLY A 213 -2.40 3.89 4.25
N GLY A 214 -1.80 5.01 4.62
CA GLY A 214 -0.51 5.11 5.27
C GLY A 214 -0.21 6.56 5.58
N PHE A 215 0.81 6.78 6.40
CA PHE A 215 1.25 8.10 6.81
C PHE A 215 2.77 8.16 6.74
N ASN A 216 3.29 9.39 6.74
CA ASN A 216 4.73 9.59 6.74
C ASN A 216 5.30 9.14 8.09
N VAL A 217 6.27 8.23 8.03
CA VAL A 217 7.04 7.77 9.19
C VAL A 217 8.38 8.52 9.15
N ASP A 218 8.82 9.03 10.29
CA ASP A 218 10.13 9.66 10.41
C ASP A 218 11.21 8.68 9.98
N PHE A 219 12.18 9.19 9.23
CA PHE A 219 13.30 8.41 8.72
C PHE A 219 14.06 7.67 9.83
N ALA A 220 14.22 8.29 11.00
CA ALA A 220 14.90 7.70 12.16
C ALA A 220 14.23 6.42 12.69
N VAL A 221 12.95 6.19 12.35
CA VAL A 221 12.18 5.01 12.77
C VAL A 221 11.53 4.29 11.59
N ALA A 222 11.95 4.58 10.36
CA ALA A 222 11.36 4.00 9.14
C ALA A 222 11.44 2.47 9.07
N ASN A 223 12.43 1.85 9.72
CA ASN A 223 12.55 0.39 9.85
C ASN A 223 11.36 -0.23 10.61
N TYR A 224 10.69 0.54 11.46
CA TYR A 224 9.54 0.13 12.25
C TYR A 224 8.19 0.49 11.59
N GLN A 225 8.19 0.90 10.31
CA GLN A 225 6.96 1.27 9.61
C GLN A 225 5.88 0.18 9.66
N GLU A 226 6.26 -1.09 9.64
CA GLU A 226 5.34 -2.21 9.80
C GLU A 226 4.54 -2.11 11.12
N THR A 227 5.23 -2.07 12.26
CA THR A 227 4.58 -2.11 13.58
C THR A 227 3.93 -0.78 13.94
N ILE A 228 4.50 0.35 13.53
CA ILE A 228 3.88 1.69 13.66
C ILE A 228 2.56 1.76 12.87
N SER A 229 2.46 1.06 11.74
CA SER A 229 1.25 1.05 10.91
C SER A 229 0.21 0.00 11.34
N SER A 230 0.41 -0.70 12.46
CA SER A 230 -0.46 -1.81 12.90
C SER A 230 -1.93 -1.44 12.99
N ARG A 231 -2.24 -0.28 13.59
CA ARG A 231 -3.63 0.18 13.78
C ARG A 231 -4.32 0.51 12.45
N ILE A 232 -3.62 1.21 11.54
CA ILE A 232 -4.17 1.54 10.21
C ILE A 232 -4.31 0.30 9.33
N LEU A 233 -3.36 -0.63 9.44
CA LEU A 233 -3.41 -1.91 8.74
C LEU A 233 -4.65 -2.69 9.18
N TYR A 234 -4.84 -2.83 10.49
CA TYR A 234 -5.98 -3.54 11.05
C TYR A 234 -7.31 -2.88 10.71
N GLY A 235 -7.42 -1.56 10.88
CA GLY A 235 -8.64 -0.81 10.59
C GLY A 235 -9.11 -0.94 9.14
N GLN A 236 -8.18 -0.91 8.18
CA GLN A 236 -8.50 -1.11 6.76
C GLN A 236 -8.91 -2.55 6.45
N TRP A 237 -8.25 -3.54 7.07
CA TRP A 237 -8.63 -4.95 6.95
C TRP A 237 -10.02 -5.20 7.53
N LEU A 238 -10.31 -4.71 8.74
CA LEU A 238 -11.63 -4.82 9.38
C LEU A 238 -12.72 -4.11 8.56
N ALA A 239 -12.44 -2.92 8.03
CA ALA A 239 -13.37 -2.22 7.15
C ALA A 239 -13.74 -3.07 5.93
N ALA A 240 -12.78 -3.74 5.30
CA ALA A 240 -13.07 -4.62 4.18
C ALA A 240 -13.99 -5.78 4.56
N LEU A 241 -13.78 -6.41 5.71
CA LEU A 241 -14.61 -7.52 6.19
C LEU A 241 -16.07 -7.10 6.44
N LYS A 242 -16.28 -5.88 6.95
CA LYS A 242 -17.62 -5.30 7.19
C LYS A 242 -18.31 -4.83 5.90
N LEU A 243 -17.53 -4.32 4.94
CA LEU A 243 -18.05 -3.77 3.68
C LEU A 243 -18.34 -4.85 2.64
N LEU A 244 -17.51 -5.89 2.54
CA LEU A 244 -17.60 -6.88 1.47
C LEU A 244 -18.86 -7.73 1.53
N ARG A 245 -19.35 -8.12 0.35
CA ARG A 245 -20.34 -9.17 0.18
C ARG A 245 -19.67 -10.47 -0.21
N LYS A 246 -20.32 -11.60 0.08
CA LYS A 246 -19.80 -12.93 -0.26
C LYS A 246 -19.42 -13.00 -1.74
N GLY A 247 -18.24 -13.52 -2.02
CA GLY A 247 -17.62 -13.54 -3.33
C GLY A 247 -16.83 -12.30 -3.70
N GLY A 248 -16.76 -11.30 -2.84
CA GLY A 248 -15.99 -10.08 -3.12
C GLY A 248 -14.48 -10.29 -3.08
N CYS A 249 -13.76 -9.28 -3.56
CA CYS A 249 -12.31 -9.21 -3.56
C CYS A 249 -11.80 -8.05 -2.70
N PHE A 250 -10.61 -8.18 -2.13
CA PHE A 250 -9.97 -7.15 -1.31
C PHE A 250 -8.54 -6.90 -1.78
N VAL A 251 -8.12 -5.64 -1.83
CA VAL A 251 -6.72 -5.25 -2.06
C VAL A 251 -6.30 -4.26 -0.97
N LEU A 252 -5.25 -4.57 -0.23
CA LEU A 252 -4.74 -3.76 0.88
C LEU A 252 -3.25 -3.54 0.77
N LYS A 253 -2.80 -2.29 0.84
CA LYS A 253 -1.37 -1.99 0.98
C LYS A 253 -0.85 -2.53 2.30
N LEU A 254 0.24 -3.29 2.21
CA LEU A 254 1.08 -3.75 3.32
C LEU A 254 2.45 -3.08 3.24
N PHE A 255 3.19 -3.19 4.34
CA PHE A 255 4.63 -2.93 4.38
C PHE A 255 5.37 -4.26 4.53
N ASP A 256 6.42 -4.30 5.35
CA ASP A 256 7.00 -5.57 5.77
C ASP A 256 5.95 -6.43 6.51
N THR A 257 6.23 -7.73 6.57
CA THR A 257 5.32 -8.75 7.12
C THR A 257 6.09 -9.66 8.10
N PHE A 258 6.96 -9.07 8.93
CA PHE A 258 7.77 -9.76 9.93
C PHE A 258 7.17 -9.73 11.34
N SER A 259 6.13 -8.94 11.59
CA SER A 259 5.46 -8.85 12.89
C SER A 259 4.40 -9.93 13.06
N PRO A 260 4.09 -10.34 14.31
CA PRO A 260 3.00 -11.27 14.60
C PRO A 260 1.64 -10.78 14.07
N LEU A 261 1.38 -9.47 14.14
CA LEU A 261 0.12 -8.88 13.68
C LEU A 261 -0.09 -9.01 12.17
N SER A 262 0.93 -8.66 11.38
CA SER A 262 0.86 -8.84 9.92
C SER A 262 0.64 -10.30 9.54
N ARG A 263 1.36 -11.23 10.19
CA ARG A 263 1.19 -12.68 9.97
C ARG A 263 -0.22 -13.14 10.35
N ALA A 264 -0.75 -12.69 11.48
CA ALA A 264 -2.10 -13.02 11.91
C ALA A 264 -3.16 -12.53 10.91
N ILE A 265 -3.04 -11.31 10.38
CA ILE A 265 -3.93 -10.80 9.33
C ILE A 265 -3.89 -11.68 8.07
N LEU A 266 -2.71 -12.09 7.62
CA LEU A 266 -2.57 -13.01 6.49
C LEU A 266 -3.19 -14.38 6.79
N TYR A 267 -2.94 -14.92 7.98
CA TYR A 267 -3.42 -16.24 8.41
C TYR A 267 -4.94 -16.28 8.51
N LEU A 268 -5.54 -15.33 9.22
CA LEU A 268 -6.99 -15.24 9.36
C LEU A 268 -7.68 -14.98 8.01
N SER A 269 -7.03 -14.23 7.10
CA SER A 269 -7.53 -14.05 5.74
C SER A 269 -7.64 -15.39 4.97
N CYS A 270 -6.79 -16.39 5.27
CA CYS A 270 -6.87 -17.72 4.65
C CYS A 270 -8.10 -18.53 5.09
N PHE A 271 -8.83 -18.09 6.12
CA PHE A 271 -10.12 -18.66 6.53
C PHE A 271 -11.32 -17.86 6.00
N LEU A 272 -11.09 -16.60 5.63
CA LEU A 272 -12.14 -15.65 5.24
C LEU A 272 -12.31 -15.56 3.72
N TYR A 273 -11.34 -16.03 2.94
CA TYR A 273 -11.32 -15.91 1.49
C TYR A 273 -10.90 -17.22 0.82
N GLY A 274 -11.40 -17.46 -0.40
CA GLY A 274 -11.06 -18.65 -1.17
C GLY A 274 -9.62 -18.66 -1.67
N ARG A 275 -9.03 -17.49 -1.94
CA ARG A 275 -7.61 -17.34 -2.31
C ARG A 275 -7.02 -16.10 -1.68
N VAL A 276 -5.82 -16.24 -1.14
CA VAL A 276 -5.04 -15.15 -0.53
C VAL A 276 -3.70 -15.07 -1.22
N HIS A 277 -3.33 -13.88 -1.63
CA HIS A 277 -2.09 -13.58 -2.33
C HIS A 277 -1.40 -12.39 -1.66
N VAL A 278 -0.08 -12.32 -1.81
CA VAL A 278 0.67 -11.09 -1.61
C VAL A 278 1.37 -10.73 -2.91
N ALA A 279 1.12 -9.52 -3.42
CA ALA A 279 1.71 -9.02 -4.64
C ALA A 279 2.67 -7.86 -4.35
N LYS A 280 3.89 -7.90 -4.93
CA LYS A 280 4.79 -6.75 -4.99
C LYS A 280 4.84 -6.26 -6.44
N PRO A 281 3.98 -5.30 -6.84
CA PRO A 281 3.92 -4.84 -8.23
C PRO A 281 5.19 -4.06 -8.58
N ARG A 282 5.64 -4.14 -9.84
CA ARG A 282 6.85 -3.43 -10.31
C ARG A 282 6.79 -1.91 -10.16
N HIS A 283 5.59 -1.31 -10.22
CA HIS A 283 5.44 0.13 -9.96
C HIS A 283 5.59 0.49 -8.47
N SER A 284 5.65 -0.50 -7.58
CA SER A 284 6.16 -0.34 -6.21
C SER A 284 7.68 -0.49 -6.22
N ARG A 285 8.38 0.39 -5.52
CA ARG A 285 9.85 0.40 -5.55
C ARG A 285 10.39 -0.90 -4.99
N VAL A 286 11.32 -1.54 -5.69
CA VAL A 286 11.99 -2.75 -5.19
C VAL A 286 12.73 -2.51 -3.87
N VAL A 287 13.19 -1.28 -3.64
CA VAL A 287 13.90 -0.87 -2.42
C VAL A 287 12.99 -0.56 -1.22
N ASN A 288 11.67 -0.46 -1.41
CA ASN A 288 10.74 -0.23 -0.31
C ASN A 288 10.08 -1.53 0.16
N SER A 289 9.45 -1.46 1.33
CA SER A 289 8.75 -2.59 1.93
C SER A 289 7.31 -2.75 1.44
N GLU A 290 6.82 -1.85 0.59
CA GLU A 290 5.44 -1.84 0.10
C GLU A 290 5.15 -3.08 -0.75
N ARG A 291 4.03 -3.71 -0.43
CA ARG A 291 3.43 -4.85 -1.13
C ARG A 291 1.92 -4.80 -0.89
N TYR A 292 1.16 -5.72 -1.46
CA TYR A 292 -0.31 -5.71 -1.37
C TYR A 292 -0.83 -7.09 -0.99
N LEU A 293 -1.62 -7.15 0.08
CA LEU A 293 -2.49 -8.29 0.34
C LEU A 293 -3.63 -8.23 -0.67
N VAL A 294 -3.83 -9.33 -1.40
CA VAL A 294 -4.93 -9.48 -2.33
C VAL A 294 -5.72 -10.73 -1.97
N CYS A 295 -6.97 -10.54 -1.57
CA CYS A 295 -7.88 -11.63 -1.23
C CYS A 295 -9.00 -11.74 -2.26
N VAL A 296 -9.33 -12.96 -2.66
CA VAL A 296 -10.33 -13.25 -3.68
C VAL A 296 -11.35 -14.23 -3.15
N ASP A 297 -12.62 -14.02 -3.50
CA ASP A 297 -13.76 -14.86 -3.09
C ASP A 297 -14.01 -14.84 -1.58
N TYR A 298 -14.46 -13.69 -1.05
CA TYR A 298 -14.81 -13.53 0.37
C TYR A 298 -15.94 -14.49 0.81
N HIS A 299 -15.75 -15.22 1.91
CA HIS A 299 -16.73 -16.19 2.42
C HIS A 299 -17.65 -15.62 3.51
N GLY A 300 -17.27 -14.50 4.11
CA GLY A 300 -17.89 -13.96 5.31
C GLY A 300 -17.23 -14.47 6.58
N TYR A 301 -17.64 -13.95 7.74
CA TYR A 301 -17.21 -14.49 9.02
C TYR A 301 -17.66 -15.96 9.16
N PRO A 302 -16.80 -16.85 9.71
CA PRO A 302 -17.15 -18.22 10.00
C PRO A 302 -18.33 -18.33 10.98
N ASP A 303 -18.35 -17.46 11.99
CA ASP A 303 -19.37 -17.37 13.03
C ASP A 303 -19.39 -15.95 13.66
N GLU A 304 -20.32 -15.72 14.59
CA GLU A 304 -20.45 -14.44 15.32
C GLU A 304 -19.31 -14.20 16.32
N ASP A 305 -18.66 -15.25 16.81
CA ASP A 305 -17.54 -15.12 17.74
C ASP A 305 -16.33 -14.48 17.04
N TRP A 306 -16.12 -14.77 15.76
CA TRP A 306 -15.15 -14.09 14.90
C TRP A 306 -15.45 -12.60 14.77
N SER A 307 -16.64 -12.22 14.31
CA SER A 307 -16.97 -10.80 14.17
C SER A 307 -16.87 -10.04 15.49
N SER A 308 -17.34 -10.65 16.58
CA SER A 308 -17.30 -10.04 17.91
C SER A 308 -15.86 -9.83 18.40
N TYR A 309 -14.98 -10.82 18.23
CA TYR A 309 -13.59 -10.71 18.64
C TYR A 309 -12.85 -9.63 17.84
N LEU A 310 -13.06 -9.57 16.53
CA LEU A 310 -12.36 -8.61 15.69
C LEU A 310 -12.76 -7.15 15.99
N ASP A 311 -14.02 -6.93 16.35
CA ASP A 311 -14.50 -5.63 16.82
C ASP A 311 -13.94 -5.30 18.20
N GLU A 312 -13.96 -6.26 19.13
CA GLU A 312 -13.43 -6.11 20.48
C GLU A 312 -11.92 -5.83 20.49
N TYR A 313 -11.14 -6.53 19.66
CA TYR A 313 -9.71 -6.29 19.49
C TYR A 313 -9.45 -4.88 18.99
N TYR A 314 -10.26 -4.36 18.07
CA TYR A 314 -10.05 -3.02 17.57
C TYR A 314 -10.35 -1.95 18.62
N GLU A 315 -11.50 -2.08 19.28
CA GLU A 315 -12.01 -1.07 20.21
C GLU A 315 -11.23 -1.05 21.53
N LYS A 316 -10.78 -2.22 22.01
CA LYS A 316 -10.13 -2.36 23.31
C LYS A 316 -8.63 -2.66 23.23
N GLY A 317 -8.15 -3.22 22.12
CA GLY A 317 -6.75 -3.61 21.98
C GLY A 317 -5.82 -2.42 21.75
N PHE A 318 -6.17 -1.52 20.82
CA PHE A 318 -5.33 -0.36 20.52
C PHE A 318 -5.60 0.79 21.50
N VAL A 319 -4.86 0.81 22.61
CA VAL A 319 -4.99 1.81 23.67
C VAL A 319 -4.41 3.18 23.31
N ASP A 320 -3.43 3.21 22.42
CA ASP A 320 -2.78 4.42 21.91
C ASP A 320 -2.16 4.15 20.52
N ASN A 321 -1.26 5.03 20.07
CA ASN A 321 -0.51 4.86 18.82
C ASN A 321 0.95 4.40 19.06
N GLU A 322 1.31 4.09 20.31
CA GLU A 322 2.64 3.63 20.71
C GLU A 322 2.71 2.11 20.96
N HIS A 323 1.55 1.48 21.23
CA HIS A 323 1.46 0.07 21.56
C HIS A 323 0.66 -0.72 20.52
N VAL A 324 1.16 -1.93 20.25
CA VAL A 324 0.57 -2.94 19.39
C VAL A 324 0.04 -4.07 20.29
N PRO A 325 -1.28 -4.28 20.35
CA PRO A 325 -1.87 -5.41 21.07
C PRO A 325 -1.59 -6.73 20.34
N GLU A 326 -1.27 -7.78 21.09
CA GLU A 326 -1.17 -9.15 20.57
C GLU A 326 -2.52 -9.58 19.96
N PHE A 327 -2.52 -9.90 18.65
CA PHE A 327 -3.76 -10.16 17.91
C PHE A 327 -4.25 -11.59 18.05
N ILE A 328 -3.40 -12.59 17.90
CA ILE A 328 -3.67 -13.99 18.23
C ILE A 328 -2.35 -14.60 18.69
N PRO A 329 -2.35 -15.72 19.42
CA PRO A 329 -1.11 -16.43 19.75
C PRO A 329 -0.30 -16.71 18.48
N ALA A 330 0.97 -16.27 18.46
CA ALA A 330 1.83 -16.40 17.29
C ALA A 330 2.00 -17.88 16.89
N GLU A 331 1.97 -18.77 17.86
CA GLU A 331 2.07 -20.22 17.71
C GLU A 331 0.99 -20.77 16.78
N TRP A 332 -0.22 -20.19 16.76
CA TRP A 332 -1.30 -20.65 15.88
C TRP A 332 -0.94 -20.48 14.40
N CYS A 333 -0.21 -19.42 14.06
CA CYS A 333 0.29 -19.22 12.71
C CYS A 333 1.49 -20.13 12.44
N LEU A 334 2.42 -20.22 13.40
CA LEU A 334 3.70 -20.91 13.23
C LEU A 334 3.58 -22.45 13.20
N GLN A 335 2.54 -23.01 13.80
CA GLN A 335 2.26 -24.45 13.78
C GLN A 335 1.67 -24.92 12.44
N ASP A 336 1.01 -24.05 11.69
CA ASP A 336 0.58 -24.37 10.33
C ASP A 336 1.81 -24.34 9.40
N ALA A 337 2.31 -25.53 9.07
CA ALA A 337 3.53 -25.68 8.29
C ALA A 337 3.40 -25.14 6.85
N VAL A 338 2.22 -25.26 6.24
CA VAL A 338 1.97 -24.75 4.89
C VAL A 338 1.98 -23.22 4.91
N PHE A 339 1.24 -22.62 5.84
CA PHE A 339 1.20 -21.17 5.99
C PHE A 339 2.57 -20.58 6.31
N SER A 340 3.27 -21.19 7.28
CA SER A 340 4.59 -20.74 7.69
C SER A 340 5.61 -20.84 6.56
N ALA A 341 5.54 -21.90 5.74
CA ALA A 341 6.41 -22.04 4.57
C ALA A 341 6.14 -20.95 3.52
N ASP A 342 4.87 -20.74 3.15
CA ASP A 342 4.49 -19.74 2.15
C ASP A 342 4.89 -18.30 2.59
N VAL A 343 4.69 -17.95 3.87
CA VAL A 343 5.10 -16.63 4.41
C VAL A 343 6.63 -16.49 4.48
N ARG A 344 7.34 -17.53 4.90
CA ARG A 344 8.82 -17.51 4.96
C ARG A 344 9.42 -17.33 3.58
N GLU A 345 8.91 -18.05 2.58
CA GLU A 345 9.34 -17.93 1.19
C GLU A 345 9.10 -16.50 0.69
N MET A 346 7.88 -15.99 0.84
CA MET A 346 7.53 -14.61 0.45
C MET A 346 8.48 -13.59 1.09
N ASN A 347 8.65 -13.64 2.42
CA ASN A 347 9.52 -12.70 3.14
C ASN A 347 10.96 -12.81 2.64
N THR A 348 11.47 -14.02 2.42
CA THR A 348 12.83 -14.27 1.93
C THR A 348 13.03 -13.68 0.53
N VAL A 349 12.16 -13.99 -0.42
CA VAL A 349 12.29 -13.51 -1.80
C VAL A 349 12.20 -11.98 -1.86
N VAL A 350 11.25 -11.37 -1.14
CA VAL A 350 11.11 -9.90 -1.16
C VAL A 350 12.31 -9.24 -0.46
N ALA A 351 12.75 -9.76 0.69
CA ALA A 351 13.89 -9.21 1.42
C ALA A 351 15.19 -9.33 0.65
N GLU A 352 15.49 -10.47 0.01
CA GLU A 352 16.70 -10.64 -0.79
C GLU A 352 16.74 -9.71 -2.00
N ASN A 353 15.60 -9.54 -2.69
CA ASN A 353 15.50 -8.57 -3.78
C ASN A 353 15.68 -7.13 -3.27
N GLN A 354 15.11 -6.80 -2.12
CA GLN A 354 15.29 -5.49 -1.50
C GLN A 354 16.74 -5.26 -1.10
N LYS A 355 17.40 -6.24 -0.46
CA LYS A 355 18.82 -6.19 -0.05
C LYS A 355 19.72 -5.94 -1.27
N ALA A 356 19.56 -6.74 -2.32
CA ALA A 356 20.34 -6.58 -3.54
C ALA A 356 20.13 -5.19 -4.18
N ALA A 357 18.88 -4.71 -4.26
CA ALA A 357 18.59 -3.38 -4.80
C ALA A 357 19.12 -2.22 -3.95
N LEU A 358 19.07 -2.34 -2.62
CA LEU A 358 19.65 -1.37 -1.69
C LEU A 358 21.17 -1.33 -1.85
N GLN A 359 21.83 -2.50 -1.96
CA GLN A 359 23.27 -2.59 -2.17
C GLN A 359 23.68 -1.97 -3.52
N MET A 360 22.93 -2.21 -4.59
CA MET A 360 23.15 -1.55 -5.88
C MET A 360 23.13 -0.01 -5.78
N ILE A 361 22.24 0.56 -4.96
CA ILE A 361 22.21 2.00 -4.71
C ILE A 361 23.44 2.46 -3.93
N ILE A 362 23.79 1.76 -2.86
CA ILE A 362 24.96 2.10 -2.03
C ILE A 362 26.23 2.11 -2.89
N ASP A 363 26.40 1.12 -3.76
CA ASP A 363 27.56 0.99 -4.63
C ASP A 363 27.60 2.08 -5.73
N ALA A 364 26.44 2.49 -6.24
CA ALA A 364 26.33 3.47 -7.32
C ALA A 364 26.33 4.94 -6.84
N ALA A 365 26.06 5.20 -5.57
CA ALA A 365 25.89 6.56 -5.03
C ALA A 365 27.13 7.47 -5.19
N PRO A 366 28.37 7.01 -4.92
CA PRO A 366 29.55 7.87 -5.09
C PRO A 366 29.75 8.33 -6.55
N ALA A 367 29.48 7.45 -7.51
CA ALA A 367 29.57 7.79 -8.93
C ALA A 367 28.48 8.80 -9.35
N MET A 368 27.26 8.65 -8.80
CA MET A 368 26.18 9.61 -9.03
C MET A 368 26.49 10.99 -8.42
N GLU A 369 27.09 11.01 -7.24
CA GLU A 369 27.52 12.26 -6.60
C GLU A 369 28.54 13.02 -7.45
N ALA A 370 29.55 12.32 -7.97
CA ALA A 370 30.52 12.91 -8.91
C ALA A 370 29.86 13.39 -10.22
N GLU A 371 28.92 12.61 -10.78
CA GLU A 371 28.17 12.99 -11.99
C GLU A 371 27.35 14.27 -11.78
N MET A 372 26.69 14.40 -10.62
CA MET A 372 25.88 15.56 -10.27
C MET A 372 26.73 16.80 -10.00
N ALA A 373 27.86 16.65 -9.30
CA ALA A 373 28.80 17.74 -9.06
C ALA A 373 29.38 18.31 -10.37
N ALA A 374 29.80 17.43 -11.30
CA ALA A 374 30.30 17.84 -12.60
C ALA A 374 29.27 18.62 -13.43
N LYS A 375 27.99 18.19 -13.41
CA LYS A 375 26.90 18.91 -14.10
C LYS A 375 26.63 20.28 -13.50
N SER A 376 26.71 20.43 -12.17
CA SER A 376 26.56 21.75 -11.53
C SER A 376 27.70 22.71 -11.89
N GLU A 377 28.93 22.22 -11.94
CA GLU A 377 30.08 23.04 -12.36
C GLU A 377 29.97 23.48 -13.82
N GLU A 378 29.45 22.61 -14.69
CA GLU A 378 29.23 22.93 -16.10
C GLU A 378 28.09 23.95 -16.27
N SER A 379 26.98 23.80 -15.55
CA SER A 379 25.89 24.79 -15.58
C SER A 379 26.33 26.15 -15.05
N ASP A 380 27.15 26.19 -14.01
CA ASP A 380 27.68 27.43 -13.44
C ASP A 380 28.65 28.13 -14.40
N LYS A 381 29.45 27.37 -15.16
CA LYS A 381 30.32 27.91 -16.21
C LYS A 381 29.52 28.50 -17.37
N VAL A 382 28.46 27.83 -17.81
CA VAL A 382 27.57 28.34 -18.87
C VAL A 382 26.86 29.61 -18.41
N ALA A 383 26.30 29.62 -17.19
CA ALA A 383 25.61 30.78 -16.64
C ALA A 383 26.54 32.00 -16.47
N LYS A 384 27.80 31.79 -16.08
CA LYS A 384 28.81 32.86 -16.00
C LYS A 384 29.16 33.42 -17.39
N LYS A 385 29.30 32.55 -18.39
CA LYS A 385 29.59 32.95 -19.76
C LYS A 385 28.43 33.75 -20.38
N ASP A 386 27.19 33.32 -20.16
CA ASP A 386 26.00 34.03 -20.62
C ASP A 386 25.85 35.41 -19.93
N ALA A 387 26.23 35.51 -18.65
CA ALA A 387 26.25 36.77 -17.91
C ALA A 387 27.35 37.75 -18.40
N GLU A 388 28.53 37.23 -18.76
CA GLU A 388 29.61 38.02 -19.36
C GLU A 388 29.24 38.50 -20.79
N GLU A 389 28.60 37.64 -21.60
CA GLU A 389 28.14 38.02 -22.95
C GLU A 389 27.01 39.06 -22.89
N THR A 390 26.05 38.94 -21.97
CA THR A 390 24.98 39.96 -21.77
C THR A 390 25.49 41.28 -21.19
N ALA A 391 26.52 41.26 -20.34
CA ALA A 391 27.17 42.47 -19.88
C ALA A 391 27.94 43.18 -21.02
N SER A 392 28.55 42.42 -21.93
CA SER A 392 29.26 42.97 -23.09
C SER A 392 28.32 43.58 -24.15
N SER A 393 27.11 43.03 -24.34
CA SER A 393 26.11 43.57 -25.26
C SER A 393 25.46 44.85 -24.73
N ALA A 394 25.30 44.98 -23.40
CA ALA A 394 24.78 46.19 -22.78
C ALA A 394 25.75 47.38 -22.86
N SER A 395 27.07 47.13 -22.88
CA SER A 395 28.08 48.17 -23.11
C SER A 395 28.24 48.61 -24.56
N ALA A 396 27.69 47.86 -25.54
CA ALA A 396 27.79 48.19 -26.96
C ALA A 396 26.61 49.02 -27.49
N GLU A 397 25.48 49.06 -26.78
CA GLU A 397 24.32 49.90 -27.16
C GLU A 397 24.42 51.35 -26.67
N ASP A 398 25.37 51.67 -25.78
CA ASP A 398 25.54 53.03 -25.22
C ASP A 398 26.55 53.90 -25.99
N GLU A 399 27.24 53.36 -27.02
CA GLU A 399 28.19 54.11 -27.86
C GLU A 399 27.66 54.44 -29.28
N GLY A 400 26.39 54.12 -29.59
CA GLY A 400 25.82 54.20 -30.95
C GLY A 400 24.87 55.37 -31.26
N GLY A 401 24.83 56.43 -30.45
CA GLY A 401 23.79 57.47 -30.54
C GLY A 401 24.27 58.92 -30.54
N GLY A 402 25.29 59.26 -31.33
CA GLY A 402 25.76 60.64 -31.46
C GLY A 402 26.35 60.95 -32.83
N ASN A 403 25.50 61.39 -33.77
CA ASN A 403 25.78 62.42 -34.80
C ASN A 403 24.67 62.45 -35.87
N GLU A 404 23.76 63.43 -35.78
CA GLU A 404 23.60 64.59 -36.69
C GLU A 404 22.37 65.42 -36.31
#